data_AF-A0A812VYK7-F1
#
_entry.id   AF-A0A812VYK7-F1
#
_cell.length_a   1.000
_cell.length_b   1.000
_cell.length_c   1.000
_cell.angle_alpha   90.00
_cell.angle_beta   90.00
_cell.angle_gamma   90.00
#
_symmetry.space_group_name_H-M   'P 1'
#
loop_
_entity.id
_entity.type
_entity.pdbx_description
1 polymer ?
#
loop_
_entity_poly.entity_id
_entity_poly.type
_entity_poly.pdbx_seq_one_letter_code
_entity_poly.pdbx_strand_id
1 'polypeptide(L)'
;MSSRMAIHLFFAIVAFRCAEASLRGNLHANAGSMSTEQLRETVLQEVMTALGSGNRVTEKRLKSIEMALQPTFQAMPKNAYGNLEDAAARYVLHRLFVQRHAMYIKGLEANSMNWKNMTTTEVLQEHVPSFVLSLFEDRLKDQGLGLHELTVLAATLEHLIHDEAVNRLSVVYEVHNFSMADRVPEVVLQDLIDTYMTIFLVGSQNFTAATVSKGRALMVDSYPGWHDTQKFSSQVRSSVVASKDLDSDFSPNNFSFRAATEIVEEIGERYGRWQDSECRDLKSLLVKHEHAGTGRVLLKDFYGAALGGLWQFSESIDYLRELGALDESDPSNLAVFIPNYVNSHSNCVASSSIYSVCCINECEALLGHLEAKVAAPEAMPEKILEIVAVLPSASIRAPRELSGPLADRLGEVAREHGGAVPLHGRLFAQWLHHAYPRECPYPHITGKINPMTADEWMQASGLSVSATKEDMERYLEAASSATPAADLPWSSEEELVAKQSKPAGFGTLLRRALFLVFGIAAAYSFGNQAWQAGCKVKSPLLPYASKQHAC
;
A
#
# COMPACT_ATOMS: atom_id res chain seq x y z
N MET A 1 53.18 -10.23 3.23
CA MET A 1 51.83 -9.62 3.25
C MET A 1 50.67 -10.61 3.39
N SER A 2 50.83 -11.93 3.22
CA SER A 2 49.68 -12.87 3.26
C SER A 2 49.08 -13.11 4.67
N SER A 3 49.89 -13.21 5.73
CA SER A 3 49.41 -13.66 7.05
C SER A 3 48.52 -12.66 7.83
N ARG A 4 48.60 -11.34 7.56
CA ARG A 4 47.74 -10.35 8.24
C ARG A 4 46.29 -10.34 7.72
N MET A 5 46.07 -10.63 6.43
CA MET A 5 44.71 -10.68 5.85
C MET A 5 43.88 -11.83 6.44
N ALA A 6 44.50 -13.00 6.64
CA ALA A 6 43.82 -14.16 7.22
C ALA A 6 43.31 -13.91 8.66
N ILE A 7 44.07 -13.17 9.48
CA ILE A 7 43.69 -12.85 10.87
C ILE A 7 42.49 -11.90 10.91
N HIS A 8 42.45 -10.88 10.03
CA HIS A 8 41.29 -9.98 9.96
C HIS A 8 40.02 -10.68 9.43
N LEU A 9 40.15 -11.60 8.46
CA LEU A 9 39.00 -12.40 8.01
C LEU A 9 38.47 -13.31 9.13
N PHE A 10 39.36 -13.94 9.91
CA PHE A 10 38.95 -14.81 11.00
C PHE A 10 38.26 -14.05 12.14
N PHE A 11 38.76 -12.85 12.50
CA PHE A 11 38.10 -11.98 13.47
C PHE A 11 36.73 -11.47 12.98
N ALA A 12 36.58 -11.14 11.68
CA ALA A 12 35.29 -10.75 11.12
C ALA A 12 34.27 -11.90 11.19
N ILE A 13 34.67 -13.13 10.83
CA ILE A 13 33.78 -14.31 10.87
C ILE A 13 33.40 -14.68 12.31
N VAL A 14 34.33 -14.59 13.27
CA VAL A 14 34.05 -14.84 14.70
C VAL A 14 33.16 -13.73 15.28
N ALA A 15 33.36 -12.46 14.92
CA ALA A 15 32.49 -11.37 15.35
C ALA A 15 31.06 -11.52 14.81
N PHE A 16 30.89 -11.88 13.52
CA PHE A 16 29.58 -12.14 12.93
C PHE A 16 28.88 -13.33 13.62
N ARG A 17 29.60 -14.43 13.85
CA ARG A 17 29.07 -15.62 14.56
C ARG A 17 28.73 -15.34 16.02
N CYS A 18 29.49 -14.49 16.71
CA CYS A 18 29.17 -14.06 18.07
C CYS A 18 27.97 -13.09 18.11
N ALA A 19 27.80 -12.23 17.10
CA ALA A 19 26.60 -11.40 16.96
C ALA A 19 25.35 -12.28 16.72
N GLU A 20 25.40 -13.22 15.76
CA GLU A 20 24.34 -14.21 15.51
C GLU A 20 24.02 -15.04 16.77
N ALA A 21 25.04 -15.48 17.52
CA ALA A 21 24.86 -16.26 18.74
C ALA A 21 24.31 -15.43 19.92
N SER A 22 24.67 -14.15 20.03
CA SER A 22 24.14 -13.24 21.06
C SER A 22 22.68 -12.84 20.77
N LEU A 23 22.35 -12.59 19.49
CA LEU A 23 20.98 -12.36 19.03
C LEU A 23 20.10 -13.59 19.22
N ARG A 24 20.55 -14.79 18.80
CA ARG A 24 19.82 -16.05 19.05
C ARG A 24 19.73 -16.42 20.54
N GLY A 25 20.78 -16.17 21.31
CA GLY A 25 20.89 -16.56 22.72
C GLY A 25 19.94 -15.81 23.64
N ASN A 26 19.76 -14.50 23.43
CA ASN A 26 18.86 -13.69 24.27
C ASN A 26 17.37 -13.90 23.92
N LEU A 27 17.03 -14.20 22.66
CA LEU A 27 15.63 -14.36 22.22
C LEU A 27 15.03 -15.73 22.55
N HIS A 28 15.82 -16.82 22.55
CA HIS A 28 15.33 -18.14 22.96
C HIS A 28 14.92 -18.23 24.44
N ALA A 29 15.32 -17.26 25.28
CA ALA A 29 15.02 -17.26 26.72
C ALA A 29 13.61 -16.76 27.08
N ASN A 30 12.98 -15.90 26.26
CA ASN A 30 11.77 -15.14 26.66
C ASN A 30 10.53 -15.33 25.78
N ALA A 31 10.64 -15.90 24.57
CA ALA A 31 9.50 -16.05 23.65
C ALA A 31 8.30 -16.86 24.22
N GLY A 32 8.51 -17.65 25.29
CA GLY A 32 7.46 -18.41 25.98
C GLY A 32 6.69 -17.68 27.08
N SER A 33 7.07 -16.44 27.45
CA SER A 33 6.47 -15.72 28.60
C SER A 33 6.14 -14.24 28.36
N MET A 34 6.52 -13.67 27.23
CA MET A 34 6.24 -12.27 26.91
C MET A 34 4.75 -12.03 26.65
N SER A 35 4.21 -10.93 27.20
CA SER A 35 2.90 -10.43 26.81
C SER A 35 2.94 -9.83 25.39
N THR A 36 1.76 -9.69 24.77
CA THR A 36 1.60 -9.01 23.47
C THR A 36 2.22 -7.62 23.47
N GLU A 37 2.05 -6.86 24.55
CA GLU A 37 2.59 -5.51 24.72
C GLU A 37 4.12 -5.50 24.80
N GLN A 38 4.73 -6.47 25.48
CA GLN A 38 6.19 -6.62 25.52
C GLN A 38 6.76 -7.04 24.15
N LEU A 39 6.02 -7.85 23.39
CA LEU A 39 6.40 -8.20 22.02
C LEU A 39 6.33 -6.97 21.09
N ARG A 40 5.27 -6.17 21.21
CA ARG A 40 5.10 -4.89 20.48
C ARG A 40 6.25 -3.91 20.76
N GLU A 41 6.55 -3.66 22.03
CA GLU A 41 7.68 -2.81 22.43
C GLU A 41 9.02 -3.35 21.89
N THR A 42 9.23 -4.67 21.91
CA THR A 42 10.47 -5.30 21.41
C THR A 42 10.61 -5.18 19.90
N VAL A 43 9.54 -5.48 19.13
CA VAL A 43 9.54 -5.34 17.66
C VAL A 43 9.75 -3.88 17.27
N LEU A 44 9.05 -2.95 17.93
CA LEU A 44 9.25 -1.53 17.71
C LEU A 44 10.70 -1.15 18.01
N GLN A 45 11.26 -1.51 19.17
CA GLN A 45 12.66 -1.19 19.51
C GLN A 45 13.69 -1.81 18.56
N GLU A 46 13.51 -3.05 18.09
CA GLU A 46 14.40 -3.65 17.09
C GLU A 46 14.35 -2.89 15.76
N VAL A 47 13.15 -2.51 15.29
CA VAL A 47 12.97 -1.68 14.09
C VAL A 47 13.59 -0.30 14.29
N MET A 48 13.29 0.38 15.42
CA MET A 48 13.86 1.69 15.72
C MET A 48 15.39 1.65 15.83
N THR A 49 15.96 0.54 16.30
CA THR A 49 17.41 0.31 16.37
C THR A 49 18.01 0.05 14.99
N ALA A 50 17.34 -0.74 14.14
CA ALA A 50 17.76 -1.02 12.76
C ALA A 50 17.74 0.23 11.87
N LEU A 51 16.79 1.15 12.13
CA LEU A 51 16.66 2.46 11.47
C LEU A 51 17.62 3.52 12.02
N GLY A 52 18.32 3.24 13.13
CA GLY A 52 19.36 4.10 13.69
C GLY A 52 18.84 5.42 14.30
N SER A 53 19.78 6.31 14.62
CA SER A 53 19.51 7.55 15.36
C SER A 53 18.79 8.66 14.59
N GLY A 54 18.47 8.43 13.31
CA GLY A 54 17.69 9.35 12.46
C GLY A 54 16.18 9.04 12.41
N ASN A 55 15.75 7.98 13.11
CA ASN A 55 14.39 7.46 12.99
C ASN A 55 13.29 8.47 13.37
N ARG A 56 12.35 8.69 12.44
CA ARG A 56 11.25 9.66 12.54
C ARG A 56 9.90 9.04 12.90
N VAL A 57 9.86 7.74 13.17
CA VAL A 57 8.64 7.02 13.57
C VAL A 57 8.21 7.49 14.97
N THR A 58 7.21 8.38 15.01
CA THR A 58 6.60 8.88 16.25
C THR A 58 5.33 8.09 16.60
N GLU A 59 4.99 8.00 17.89
CA GLU A 59 3.72 7.43 18.36
C GLU A 59 2.50 8.05 17.66
N LYS A 60 2.54 9.36 17.39
CA LYS A 60 1.48 10.07 16.66
C LYS A 60 1.35 9.58 15.21
N ARG A 61 2.46 9.31 14.51
CA ARG A 61 2.45 8.77 13.15
C ARG A 61 1.96 7.33 13.15
N LEU A 62 2.48 6.47 14.04
CA LEU A 62 2.01 5.09 14.23
C LEU A 62 0.49 5.04 14.45
N LYS A 63 -0.03 5.84 15.38
CA LYS A 63 -1.48 5.92 15.63
C LYS A 63 -2.28 6.40 14.41
N SER A 64 -1.74 7.33 13.61
CA SER A 64 -2.40 7.78 12.36
C SER A 64 -2.44 6.70 11.28
N ILE A 65 -1.41 5.86 11.21
CA ILE A 65 -1.34 4.71 10.31
C ILE A 65 -2.30 3.61 10.78
N GLU A 66 -2.28 3.27 12.07
CA GLU A 66 -3.13 2.23 12.66
C GLU A 66 -4.62 2.52 12.44
N MET A 67 -5.05 3.76 12.69
CA MET A 67 -6.43 4.19 12.43
C MET A 67 -6.83 4.13 10.95
N ALA A 68 -5.89 4.31 10.02
CA ALA A 68 -6.14 4.20 8.58
C ALA A 68 -6.18 2.74 8.11
N LEU A 69 -5.34 1.88 8.69
CA LEU A 69 -5.33 0.44 8.42
C LEU A 69 -6.55 -0.29 9.02
N GLN A 70 -7.11 0.21 10.10
CA GLN A 70 -8.12 -0.50 10.90
C GLN A 70 -9.35 -1.00 10.11
N PRO A 71 -10.03 -0.21 9.23
CA PRO A 71 -11.23 -0.68 8.53
C PRO A 71 -10.94 -1.85 7.59
N THR A 72 -9.90 -1.70 6.77
CA THR A 72 -9.44 -2.74 5.85
C THR A 72 -8.88 -3.95 6.59
N PHE A 73 -8.15 -3.75 7.70
CA PHE A 73 -7.74 -4.87 8.55
C PHE A 73 -8.96 -5.62 9.10
N GLN A 74 -10.04 -4.97 9.51
CA GLN A 74 -11.26 -5.64 9.99
C GLN A 74 -11.98 -6.40 8.86
N ALA A 75 -12.03 -5.82 7.65
CA ALA A 75 -12.68 -6.42 6.50
C ALA A 75 -11.89 -7.56 5.84
N MET A 76 -10.58 -7.72 6.08
CA MET A 76 -9.84 -8.84 5.51
C MET A 76 -10.12 -10.20 6.21
N PRO A 77 -10.01 -11.34 5.51
CA PRO A 77 -9.91 -12.65 6.16
C PRO A 77 -8.80 -12.71 7.22
N LYS A 78 -8.99 -13.54 8.25
CA LYS A 78 -7.99 -13.78 9.31
C LYS A 78 -7.61 -15.26 9.36
N ASN A 79 -6.36 -15.51 9.73
CA ASN A 79 -5.88 -16.83 10.10
C ASN A 79 -6.34 -17.21 11.51
N ALA A 80 -5.98 -18.42 11.98
CA ALA A 80 -6.36 -18.94 13.30
C ALA A 80 -5.82 -18.12 14.50
N TYR A 81 -4.87 -17.21 14.28
CA TYR A 81 -4.30 -16.32 15.30
C TYR A 81 -4.98 -14.95 15.37
N GLY A 82 -5.85 -14.62 14.41
CA GLY A 82 -6.44 -13.28 14.30
C GLY A 82 -5.57 -12.29 13.50
N ASN A 83 -4.68 -12.80 12.65
CA ASN A 83 -3.73 -12.03 11.85
C ASN A 83 -3.95 -12.22 10.34
N LEU A 84 -3.31 -11.38 9.51
CA LEU A 84 -3.25 -11.51 8.05
C LEU A 84 -2.13 -12.47 7.63
N GLU A 85 -2.41 -13.33 6.64
CA GLU A 85 -1.37 -14.04 5.88
C GLU A 85 -0.69 -13.08 4.89
N ASP A 86 0.51 -13.43 4.42
CA ASP A 86 1.38 -12.59 3.56
C ASP A 86 0.63 -11.86 2.42
N ALA A 87 -0.06 -12.63 1.57
CA ALA A 87 -0.89 -12.12 0.48
C ALA A 87 -1.91 -11.04 0.91
N ALA A 88 -2.53 -11.22 2.09
CA ALA A 88 -3.44 -10.23 2.65
C ALA A 88 -2.69 -9.01 3.21
N ALA A 89 -1.57 -9.22 3.91
CA ALA A 89 -0.77 -8.15 4.46
C ALA A 89 -0.25 -7.20 3.38
N ARG A 90 0.32 -7.75 2.30
CA ARG A 90 0.79 -6.97 1.14
C ARG A 90 -0.32 -6.16 0.50
N TYR A 91 -1.49 -6.77 0.24
CA TYR A 91 -2.67 -6.09 -0.30
C TYR A 91 -3.14 -4.92 0.57
N VAL A 92 -3.20 -5.11 1.89
CA VAL A 92 -3.59 -4.05 2.84
C VAL A 92 -2.59 -2.90 2.85
N LEU A 93 -1.28 -3.20 2.82
CA LEU A 93 -0.23 -2.18 2.78
C LEU A 93 -0.25 -1.40 1.46
N HIS A 94 -0.38 -2.09 0.31
CA HIS A 94 -0.53 -1.45 -0.99
C HIS A 94 -1.66 -0.43 -0.98
N ARG A 95 -2.85 -0.84 -0.55
CA ARG A 95 -4.04 0.04 -0.50
C ARG A 95 -3.86 1.21 0.47
N LEU A 96 -3.15 1.03 1.59
CA LEU A 96 -2.78 2.13 2.49
C LEU A 96 -1.96 3.21 1.75
N PHE A 97 -0.92 2.82 1.01
CA PHE A 97 -0.05 3.77 0.30
C PHE A 97 -0.75 4.44 -0.89
N VAL A 98 -1.56 3.70 -1.66
CA VAL A 98 -2.38 4.27 -2.73
C VAL A 98 -3.38 5.29 -2.17
N GLN A 99 -4.15 4.95 -1.14
CA GLN A 99 -5.16 5.85 -0.56
C GLN A 99 -4.56 7.06 0.15
N ARG A 100 -3.43 6.90 0.86
CA ARG A 100 -2.84 7.98 1.66
C ARG A 100 -1.90 8.88 0.86
N HIS A 101 -1.22 8.36 -0.15
CA HIS A 101 -0.09 9.05 -0.79
C HIS A 101 -0.14 9.02 -2.32
N ALA A 102 -1.09 8.30 -2.92
CA ALA A 102 -1.09 7.95 -4.35
C ALA A 102 0.18 7.17 -4.77
N MET A 103 0.81 6.48 -3.82
CA MET A 103 2.07 5.78 -4.03
C MET A 103 1.86 4.28 -4.23
N TYR A 104 2.40 3.77 -5.32
CA TYR A 104 2.54 2.36 -5.63
C TYR A 104 3.93 1.95 -5.14
N ILE A 105 4.02 1.11 -4.11
CA ILE A 105 5.29 0.68 -3.51
C ILE A 105 5.79 -0.57 -4.22
N LYS A 106 7.01 -0.50 -4.76
CA LYS A 106 7.62 -1.60 -5.53
C LYS A 106 7.77 -2.85 -4.66
N GLY A 107 7.22 -3.97 -5.15
CA GLY A 107 7.13 -5.23 -4.40
C GLY A 107 5.92 -5.37 -3.46
N LEU A 108 5.10 -4.32 -3.30
CA LEU A 108 3.74 -4.42 -2.75
C LEU A 108 2.66 -4.33 -3.84
N GLU A 109 2.98 -4.07 -5.10
CA GLU A 109 2.02 -4.15 -6.20
C GLU A 109 1.68 -5.60 -6.54
N ALA A 110 0.47 -5.85 -7.07
CA ALA A 110 0.14 -7.11 -7.72
C ALA A 110 -0.69 -6.88 -8.98
N ASN A 111 -0.36 -7.60 -10.05
CA ASN A 111 -0.97 -7.47 -11.37
C ASN A 111 -2.38 -8.12 -11.45
N SER A 112 -2.93 -8.62 -10.34
CA SER A 112 -4.21 -9.35 -10.26
C SER A 112 -4.69 -9.47 -8.81
N MET A 113 -5.85 -10.11 -8.59
CA MET A 113 -6.34 -10.45 -7.25
C MET A 113 -5.66 -11.67 -6.62
N ASN A 114 -4.69 -12.30 -7.29
CA ASN A 114 -3.95 -13.45 -6.76
C ASN A 114 -2.58 -13.07 -6.19
N TRP A 115 -2.59 -12.65 -4.93
CA TRP A 115 -1.41 -12.17 -4.21
C TRP A 115 -0.48 -13.29 -3.70
N LYS A 116 -0.73 -14.57 -4.04
CA LYS A 116 -0.06 -15.74 -3.44
C LYS A 116 1.19 -16.21 -4.15
N ASN A 117 1.38 -15.84 -5.41
CA ASN A 117 2.45 -16.36 -6.26
C ASN A 117 3.63 -15.39 -6.42
N MET A 118 3.59 -14.21 -5.79
CA MET A 118 4.69 -13.26 -5.85
C MET A 118 5.82 -13.70 -4.93
N THR A 119 6.77 -14.44 -5.49
CA THR A 119 8.02 -14.74 -4.80
C THR A 119 8.88 -13.49 -4.78
N THR A 120 9.34 -13.08 -3.59
CA THR A 120 10.27 -11.94 -3.43
C THR A 120 11.56 -12.10 -4.25
N THR A 121 11.89 -13.34 -4.64
CA THR A 121 13.01 -13.71 -5.52
C THR A 121 13.03 -13.04 -6.90
N GLU A 122 11.89 -12.69 -7.49
CA GLU A 122 11.87 -12.00 -8.81
C GLU A 122 12.16 -10.49 -8.68
N VAL A 123 12.12 -9.94 -7.47
CA VAL A 123 12.46 -8.55 -7.14
C VAL A 123 13.86 -8.46 -6.47
N LEU A 124 14.60 -9.57 -6.37
CA LEU A 124 15.96 -9.62 -5.83
C LEU A 124 17.00 -9.12 -6.85
N GLN A 125 17.10 -7.80 -6.99
CA GLN A 125 18.43 -7.21 -7.26
C GLN A 125 18.69 -5.82 -6.69
N GLU A 126 17.70 -4.89 -6.62
CA GLU A 126 18.01 -3.47 -6.26
C GLU A 126 17.05 -2.78 -5.26
N HIS A 127 16.05 -3.47 -4.68
CA HIS A 127 14.95 -2.80 -3.96
C HIS A 127 14.98 -2.97 -2.42
N VAL A 128 15.18 -1.85 -1.71
CA VAL A 128 15.18 -1.77 -0.23
C VAL A 128 13.86 -2.22 0.42
N PRO A 129 12.65 -1.90 -0.12
CA PRO A 129 11.38 -2.35 0.46
C PRO A 129 11.25 -3.87 0.55
N SER A 130 11.69 -4.59 -0.49
CA SER A 130 11.60 -6.05 -0.56
C SER A 130 12.47 -6.74 0.50
N PHE A 131 13.59 -6.14 0.89
CA PHE A 131 14.41 -6.62 2.00
C PHE A 131 13.72 -6.42 3.35
N VAL A 132 13.10 -5.26 3.58
CA VAL A 132 12.32 -5.02 4.80
C VAL A 132 11.14 -6.00 4.88
N LEU A 133 10.37 -6.15 3.80
CA LEU A 133 9.25 -7.09 3.72
C LEU A 133 9.69 -8.53 4.03
N SER A 134 10.75 -9.01 3.39
CA SER A 134 11.28 -10.37 3.65
C SER A 134 11.81 -10.58 5.08
N LEU A 135 12.39 -9.55 5.74
CA LEU A 135 12.75 -9.64 7.16
C LEU A 135 11.53 -9.80 8.09
N PHE A 136 10.40 -9.16 7.78
CA PHE A 136 9.17 -9.34 8.53
C PHE A 136 8.47 -10.67 8.21
N GLU A 137 8.46 -11.08 6.94
CA GLU A 137 7.95 -12.38 6.49
C GLU A 137 8.72 -13.54 7.15
N ASP A 138 10.05 -13.49 7.18
CA ASP A 138 10.88 -14.54 7.79
C ASP A 138 10.73 -14.63 9.32
N ARG A 139 10.45 -13.52 10.01
CA ARG A 139 10.24 -13.51 11.47
C ARG A 139 8.82 -13.90 11.89
N LEU A 140 7.83 -13.83 11.00
CA LEU A 140 6.40 -14.01 11.32
C LEU A 140 5.70 -15.12 10.52
N LYS A 141 6.48 -15.91 9.77
CA LYS A 141 6.07 -16.89 8.76
C LYS A 141 4.94 -17.87 9.16
N ASP A 142 4.83 -18.20 10.45
CA ASP A 142 3.84 -19.15 10.97
C ASP A 142 2.58 -18.50 11.59
N GLN A 143 2.62 -17.21 11.94
CA GLN A 143 1.54 -16.53 12.68
C GLN A 143 0.88 -15.37 11.91
N GLY A 144 1.51 -14.87 10.84
CA GLY A 144 1.00 -13.73 10.08
C GLY A 144 1.10 -12.39 10.82
N LEU A 145 0.65 -11.33 10.15
CA LEU A 145 0.77 -9.94 10.60
C LEU A 145 -0.53 -9.43 11.24
N GLY A 146 -0.46 -8.95 12.49
CA GLY A 146 -1.54 -8.23 13.14
C GLY A 146 -1.56 -6.74 12.75
N LEU A 147 -2.57 -6.01 13.23
CA LEU A 147 -2.75 -4.59 12.91
C LEU A 147 -1.55 -3.72 13.36
N HIS A 148 -0.94 -4.04 14.50
CA HIS A 148 0.20 -3.30 15.01
C HIS A 148 1.46 -3.55 14.17
N GLU A 149 1.69 -4.80 13.78
CA GLU A 149 2.86 -5.19 13.00
C GLU A 149 2.79 -4.61 11.58
N LEU A 150 1.59 -4.57 10.97
CA LEU A 150 1.34 -3.83 9.72
C LEU A 150 1.59 -2.32 9.89
N THR A 151 1.22 -1.74 11.03
CA THR A 151 1.44 -0.33 11.33
C THR A 151 2.93 0.01 11.41
N VAL A 152 3.73 -0.83 12.07
CA VAL A 152 5.19 -0.68 12.17
C VAL A 152 5.85 -0.85 10.80
N LEU A 153 5.42 -1.84 10.01
CA LEU A 153 5.92 -2.07 8.65
C LEU A 153 5.61 -0.90 7.71
N ALA A 154 4.37 -0.37 7.72
CA ALA A 154 4.01 0.83 6.97
C ALA A 154 4.84 2.05 7.40
N ALA A 155 5.04 2.27 8.71
CA ALA A 155 5.88 3.36 9.20
C ALA A 155 7.36 3.21 8.80
N THR A 156 7.85 1.98 8.68
CA THR A 156 9.20 1.66 8.19
C THR A 156 9.34 2.02 6.71
N LEU A 157 8.34 1.66 5.89
CA LEU A 157 8.30 2.02 4.46
C LEU A 157 8.21 3.54 4.25
N GLU A 158 7.38 4.25 5.03
CA GLU A 158 7.34 5.73 5.00
C GLU A 158 8.69 6.36 5.34
N HIS A 159 9.41 5.83 6.34
CA HIS A 159 10.75 6.32 6.68
C HIS A 159 11.77 6.11 5.56
N LEU A 160 11.74 4.98 4.84
CA LEU A 160 12.60 4.76 3.67
C LEU A 160 12.30 5.77 2.54
N ILE A 161 11.03 6.13 2.33
CA ILE A 161 10.62 7.16 1.37
C ILE A 161 11.17 8.53 1.77
N HIS A 162 11.14 8.88 3.07
CA HIS A 162 11.74 10.12 3.58
C HIS A 162 13.28 10.12 3.44
N ASP A 163 13.96 9.01 3.67
CA ASP A 163 15.42 8.93 3.49
C ASP A 163 15.82 9.07 2.02
N GLU A 164 15.02 8.53 1.08
CA GLU A 164 15.20 8.79 -0.35
C GLU A 164 15.05 10.28 -0.68
N ALA A 165 14.06 10.96 -0.09
CA ALA A 165 13.86 12.41 -0.25
C ALA A 165 15.06 13.23 0.29
N VAL A 166 15.65 12.83 1.43
CA VAL A 166 16.87 13.48 1.96
C VAL A 166 18.05 13.30 1.01
N ASN A 167 18.29 12.07 0.54
CA ASN A 167 19.38 11.77 -0.40
C ASN A 167 19.22 12.57 -1.70
N ARG A 168 17.99 12.66 -2.22
CA ARG A 168 17.64 13.48 -3.38
C ARG A 168 17.95 14.96 -3.14
N LEU A 169 17.62 15.50 -1.97
CA LEU A 169 17.91 16.88 -1.60
C LEU A 169 19.41 17.15 -1.41
N SER A 170 20.19 16.20 -0.86
CA SER A 170 21.64 16.38 -0.74
C SER A 170 22.33 16.51 -2.11
N VAL A 171 21.87 15.75 -3.11
CA VAL A 171 22.37 15.84 -4.49
C VAL A 171 21.98 17.17 -5.15
N VAL A 172 20.79 17.71 -4.84
CA VAL A 172 20.39 19.06 -5.27
C VAL A 172 21.35 20.12 -4.72
N TYR A 173 21.68 20.06 -3.43
CA TYR A 173 22.64 20.98 -2.81
C TYR A 173 24.02 20.89 -3.50
N GLU A 174 24.53 19.67 -3.72
CA GLU A 174 25.82 19.44 -4.40
C GLU A 174 25.84 20.04 -5.83
N VAL A 175 24.80 19.78 -6.64
CA VAL A 175 24.69 20.31 -8.01
C VAL A 175 24.64 21.84 -8.06
N HIS A 176 24.13 22.48 -7.00
CA HIS A 176 24.10 23.93 -6.84
C HIS A 176 25.35 24.52 -6.15
N ASN A 177 26.36 23.69 -5.84
CA ASN A 177 27.59 24.05 -5.11
C ASN A 177 27.35 24.52 -3.66
N PHE A 178 26.31 24.00 -3.00
CA PHE A 178 26.06 24.19 -1.57
C PHE A 178 26.40 22.93 -0.76
N SER A 179 26.88 23.14 0.47
CA SER A 179 26.98 22.13 1.51
C SER A 179 25.67 22.01 2.29
N MET A 180 25.38 20.84 2.86
CA MET A 180 24.27 20.66 3.83
C MET A 180 24.44 21.50 5.11
N ALA A 181 25.65 22.05 5.36
CA ALA A 181 25.90 23.00 6.45
C ALA A 181 25.57 24.45 6.08
N ASP A 182 25.41 24.76 4.79
CA ASP A 182 25.10 26.11 4.32
C ASP A 182 23.64 26.46 4.58
N ARG A 183 23.38 27.77 4.63
CA ARG A 183 22.04 28.33 4.81
C ARG A 183 21.72 29.28 3.67
N VAL A 184 20.50 29.21 3.16
CA VAL A 184 20.11 29.80 1.87
C VAL A 184 18.92 30.76 2.01
N PRO A 185 18.88 31.86 1.25
CA PRO A 185 17.70 32.74 1.20
C PRO A 185 16.56 32.09 0.41
N GLU A 186 15.32 32.54 0.65
CA GLU A 186 14.08 31.98 0.08
C GLU A 186 14.11 31.79 -1.45
N VAL A 187 14.70 32.74 -2.18
CA VAL A 187 14.81 32.68 -3.64
C VAL A 187 15.69 31.52 -4.09
N VAL A 188 16.81 31.28 -3.40
CA VAL A 188 17.69 30.14 -3.66
C VAL A 188 17.00 28.84 -3.23
N LEU A 189 16.34 28.83 -2.07
CA LEU A 189 15.58 27.66 -1.61
C LEU A 189 14.52 27.22 -2.63
N GLN A 190 13.81 28.15 -3.28
CA GLN A 190 12.85 27.77 -4.32
C GLN A 190 13.54 27.18 -5.56
N ASP A 191 14.71 27.67 -5.98
CA ASP A 191 15.44 27.09 -7.11
C ASP A 191 16.00 25.69 -6.79
N LEU A 192 16.38 25.44 -5.53
CA LEU A 192 16.68 24.10 -5.03
C LEU A 192 15.42 23.21 -5.05
N ILE A 193 14.26 23.70 -4.61
CA ILE A 193 12.99 22.96 -4.66
C ILE A 193 12.55 22.65 -6.10
N ASP A 194 12.69 23.58 -7.03
CA ASP A 194 12.38 23.35 -8.45
C ASP A 194 13.36 22.34 -9.08
N THR A 195 14.63 22.37 -8.67
CA THR A 195 15.62 21.36 -9.07
C THR A 195 15.29 20.00 -8.47
N TYR A 196 14.89 19.95 -7.21
CA TYR A 196 14.40 18.74 -6.54
C TYR A 196 13.17 18.16 -7.25
N MET A 197 12.19 18.99 -7.62
CA MET A 197 10.99 18.55 -8.33
C MET A 197 11.29 18.07 -9.75
N THR A 198 12.25 18.68 -10.44
CA THR A 198 12.76 18.18 -11.72
C THR A 198 13.33 16.76 -11.57
N ILE A 199 14.21 16.58 -10.58
CA ILE A 199 14.86 15.30 -10.27
C ILE A 199 13.82 14.24 -9.89
N PHE A 200 12.85 14.61 -9.04
CA PHE A 200 11.75 13.77 -8.60
C PHE A 200 10.89 13.29 -9.78
N LEU A 201 10.40 14.21 -10.63
CA LEU A 201 9.49 13.86 -11.72
C LEU A 201 10.14 13.07 -12.85
N VAL A 202 11.43 13.31 -13.13
CA VAL A 202 12.21 12.55 -14.12
C VAL A 202 12.50 11.12 -13.67
N GLY A 203 12.45 10.81 -12.37
CA GLY A 203 12.56 9.44 -11.83
C GLY A 203 13.92 8.74 -12.02
N SER A 204 14.92 9.41 -12.59
CA SER A 204 16.27 8.86 -12.68
C SER A 204 16.89 8.64 -11.29
N GLN A 205 17.94 7.82 -11.21
CA GLN A 205 18.74 7.63 -10.00
C GLN A 205 20.16 8.22 -10.15
N ASN A 206 20.53 8.68 -11.36
CA ASN A 206 21.87 9.17 -11.68
C ASN A 206 21.86 10.67 -12.04
N PHE A 207 22.11 11.51 -11.04
CA PHE A 207 22.11 12.96 -11.20
C PHE A 207 23.51 13.54 -11.19
N THR A 208 23.82 14.25 -12.28
CA THR A 208 24.98 15.12 -12.43
C THR A 208 24.45 16.50 -12.84
N ALA A 209 25.26 17.56 -12.71
CA ALA A 209 24.85 18.90 -13.17
C ALA A 209 24.36 18.90 -14.65
N ALA A 210 24.96 18.06 -15.51
CA ALA A 210 24.55 17.90 -16.90
C ALA A 210 23.18 17.21 -17.05
N THR A 211 22.91 16.11 -16.32
CA THR A 211 21.60 15.43 -16.40
C THR A 211 20.49 16.25 -15.77
N VAL A 212 20.78 16.98 -14.67
CA VAL A 212 19.84 17.93 -14.06
C VAL A 212 19.51 19.08 -15.02
N SER A 213 20.50 19.69 -15.68
CA SER A 213 20.25 20.75 -16.66
C SER A 213 19.41 20.26 -17.85
N LYS A 214 19.63 19.03 -18.32
CA LYS A 214 18.79 18.41 -19.37
C LYS A 214 17.37 18.15 -18.87
N GLY A 215 17.22 17.67 -17.64
CA GLY A 215 15.92 17.49 -16.99
C GLY A 215 15.13 18.80 -16.91
N ARG A 216 15.76 19.89 -16.45
CA ARG A 216 15.09 21.20 -16.32
C ARG A 216 14.57 21.73 -17.67
N ALA A 217 15.32 21.50 -18.76
CA ALA A 217 14.83 21.81 -20.12
C ALA A 217 13.64 20.93 -20.51
N LEU A 218 13.73 19.61 -20.30
CA LEU A 218 12.65 18.67 -20.62
C LEU A 218 11.34 18.98 -19.87
N MET A 219 11.41 19.41 -18.60
CA MET A 219 10.22 19.81 -17.84
C MET A 219 9.51 21.00 -18.48
N VAL A 220 10.26 22.00 -18.96
CA VAL A 220 9.70 23.20 -19.62
C VAL A 220 9.16 22.87 -21.01
N ASP A 221 9.87 22.04 -21.78
CA ASP A 221 9.54 21.75 -23.17
C ASP A 221 8.48 20.65 -23.33
N SER A 222 8.30 19.76 -22.34
CA SER A 222 7.55 18.51 -22.52
C SER A 222 6.68 18.03 -21.35
N TYR A 223 6.69 18.69 -20.18
CA TYR A 223 5.76 18.35 -19.08
C TYR A 223 4.69 19.45 -18.90
N PRO A 224 3.45 19.25 -19.38
CA PRO A 224 2.41 20.30 -19.37
C PRO A 224 2.11 20.87 -17.98
N GLY A 225 2.21 20.05 -16.92
CA GLY A 225 1.95 20.43 -15.54
C GLY A 225 3.04 21.26 -14.86
N TRP A 226 4.19 21.53 -15.52
CA TRP A 226 5.38 22.06 -14.83
C TRP A 226 5.13 23.38 -14.08
N HIS A 227 4.41 24.32 -14.70
CA HIS A 227 4.14 25.61 -14.06
C HIS A 227 3.27 25.47 -12.80
N ASP A 228 2.25 24.60 -12.84
CA ASP A 228 1.41 24.34 -11.68
C ASP A 228 2.15 23.50 -10.62
N THR A 229 3.12 22.65 -10.99
CA THR A 229 4.05 22.01 -10.04
C THR A 229 4.90 23.03 -9.28
N GLN A 230 5.50 24.01 -9.96
CA GLN A 230 6.30 25.08 -9.31
C GLN A 230 5.43 25.91 -8.35
N LYS A 231 4.18 26.18 -8.75
CA LYS A 231 3.20 26.89 -7.93
C LYS A 231 2.77 26.06 -6.71
N PHE A 232 2.55 24.76 -6.87
CA PHE A 232 2.29 23.82 -5.77
C PHE A 232 3.45 23.78 -4.77
N SER A 233 4.69 23.58 -5.25
CA SER A 233 5.87 23.49 -4.37
C SER A 233 6.09 24.78 -3.57
N SER A 234 5.91 25.94 -4.22
CA SER A 234 5.96 27.27 -3.59
C SER A 234 4.83 27.49 -2.55
N GLN A 235 3.62 26.98 -2.81
CA GLN A 235 2.51 27.01 -1.85
C GLN A 235 2.77 26.12 -0.63
N VAL A 236 3.32 24.92 -0.83
CA VAL A 236 3.71 24.04 0.29
C VAL A 236 4.83 24.66 1.10
N ARG A 237 5.89 25.19 0.46
CA ARG A 237 6.95 25.98 1.13
C ARG A 237 6.35 27.05 2.03
N SER A 238 5.48 27.90 1.46
CA SER A 238 4.83 29.00 2.18
C SER A 238 3.98 28.50 3.36
N SER A 239 3.24 27.41 3.18
CA SER A 239 2.42 26.77 4.22
C SER A 239 3.26 26.20 5.38
N VAL A 240 4.42 25.60 5.09
CA VAL A 240 5.32 25.07 6.12
C VAL A 240 5.97 26.22 6.88
N VAL A 241 6.54 27.20 6.18
CA VAL A 241 7.19 28.38 6.80
C VAL A 241 6.23 29.14 7.71
N ALA A 242 4.99 29.36 7.29
CA ALA A 242 3.96 30.01 8.11
C ALA A 242 3.60 29.24 9.39
N SER A 243 3.86 27.91 9.44
CA SER A 243 3.65 27.08 10.63
C SER A 243 4.87 26.99 11.55
N LYS A 244 6.00 27.59 11.16
CA LYS A 244 7.32 27.53 11.81
C LYS A 244 7.93 28.93 12.01
N ASP A 245 7.10 29.96 12.11
CA ASP A 245 7.50 31.38 12.17
C ASP A 245 8.46 31.72 13.33
N LEU A 246 8.44 30.95 14.41
CA LEU A 246 9.35 31.07 15.56
C LEU A 246 10.61 30.18 15.47
N ASP A 247 10.73 29.25 14.52
CA ASP A 247 11.90 28.39 14.37
C ASP A 247 12.95 29.07 13.49
N SER A 248 14.12 29.34 14.05
CA SER A 248 15.24 29.98 13.34
C SER A 248 15.66 29.24 12.07
N ASP A 249 15.42 27.94 11.96
CA ASP A 249 15.66 27.15 10.73
C ASP A 249 14.81 27.60 9.54
N PHE A 250 13.66 28.24 9.78
CA PHE A 250 12.70 28.69 8.77
C PHE A 250 12.75 30.21 8.49
N SER A 251 13.86 30.85 8.83
CA SER A 251 14.08 32.29 8.59
C SER A 251 14.15 32.60 7.08
N PRO A 252 13.33 33.52 6.52
CA PRO A 252 13.26 33.78 5.06
C PRO A 252 14.58 34.08 4.34
N ASN A 253 15.54 34.70 5.02
CA ASN A 253 16.86 35.03 4.46
C ASN A 253 17.94 33.97 4.75
N ASN A 254 17.62 32.89 5.47
CA ASN A 254 18.62 32.04 6.13
C ASN A 254 18.07 30.63 6.47
N PHE A 255 17.44 29.95 5.51
CA PHE A 255 16.92 28.59 5.68
C PHE A 255 18.03 27.57 5.85
N SER A 256 17.87 26.59 6.74
CA SER A 256 18.80 25.47 6.86
C SER A 256 18.43 24.28 5.97
N PHE A 257 19.37 23.37 5.77
CA PHE A 257 19.10 22.07 5.15
C PHE A 257 17.98 21.29 5.87
N ARG A 258 17.84 21.42 7.20
CA ARG A 258 16.71 20.83 7.96
C ARG A 258 15.37 21.44 7.53
N ALA A 259 15.27 22.75 7.40
CA ALA A 259 14.05 23.38 6.92
C ALA A 259 13.73 22.97 5.47
N ALA A 260 14.73 22.95 4.59
CA ALA A 260 14.58 22.46 3.23
C ALA A 260 14.09 20.99 3.20
N THR A 261 14.62 20.13 4.08
CA THR A 261 14.20 18.74 4.28
C THR A 261 12.73 18.64 4.70
N GLU A 262 12.32 19.33 5.77
CA GLU A 262 10.93 19.32 6.24
C GLU A 262 9.96 19.85 5.15
N ILE A 263 10.40 20.78 4.29
CA ILE A 263 9.61 21.30 3.16
C ILE A 263 9.46 20.26 2.04
N VAL A 264 10.54 19.60 1.60
CA VAL A 264 10.44 18.61 0.50
C VAL A 264 9.73 17.32 0.92
N GLU A 265 9.77 16.97 2.20
CA GLU A 265 8.98 15.87 2.78
C GLU A 265 7.48 16.19 2.77
N GLU A 266 7.08 17.40 3.18
CA GLU A 266 5.69 17.84 3.11
C GLU A 266 5.20 17.99 1.66
N ILE A 267 6.09 18.36 0.72
CA ILE A 267 5.82 18.31 -0.72
C ILE A 267 5.48 16.87 -1.13
N GLY A 268 6.31 15.89 -0.77
CA GLY A 268 6.09 14.47 -1.07
C GLY A 268 4.76 13.92 -0.52
N GLU A 269 4.45 14.19 0.76
CA GLU A 269 3.21 13.79 1.44
C GLU A 269 1.93 14.41 0.82
N ARG A 270 2.06 15.54 0.13
CA ARG A 270 0.95 16.23 -0.54
C ARG A 270 0.89 15.96 -2.05
N TYR A 271 2.01 15.61 -2.69
CA TYR A 271 2.16 15.61 -4.14
C TYR A 271 1.13 14.69 -4.84
N GLY A 272 1.00 13.42 -4.42
CA GLY A 272 0.08 12.48 -5.07
C GLY A 272 -1.39 12.93 -5.04
N ARG A 273 -1.85 13.51 -3.92
CA ARG A 273 -3.20 14.10 -3.81
C ARG A 273 -3.39 15.38 -4.64
N TRP A 274 -2.32 16.11 -4.89
CA TRP A 274 -2.35 17.28 -5.77
C TRP A 274 -2.37 16.85 -7.24
N GLN A 275 -1.49 15.91 -7.61
CA GLN A 275 -1.37 15.36 -8.96
C GLN A 275 -2.64 14.62 -9.40
N ASP A 276 -3.42 14.05 -8.47
CA ASP A 276 -4.74 13.47 -8.74
C ASP A 276 -5.72 14.43 -9.47
N SER A 277 -5.54 15.77 -9.39
CA SER A 277 -6.34 16.67 -10.24
C SER A 277 -6.00 16.53 -11.73
N GLU A 278 -4.73 16.32 -12.09
CA GLU A 278 -4.32 16.07 -13.47
C GLU A 278 -4.93 14.75 -13.98
N CYS A 279 -4.93 13.71 -13.14
CA CYS A 279 -5.58 12.43 -13.41
C CYS A 279 -7.11 12.55 -13.62
N ARG A 280 -7.77 13.42 -12.86
CA ARG A 280 -9.21 13.69 -13.03
C ARG A 280 -9.51 14.49 -14.30
N ASP A 281 -8.61 15.38 -14.71
CA ASP A 281 -8.72 16.09 -15.99
C ASP A 281 -8.52 15.12 -17.17
N LEU A 282 -7.54 14.21 -17.08
CA LEU A 282 -7.34 13.11 -18.03
C LEU A 282 -8.58 12.20 -18.14
N LYS A 283 -9.11 11.73 -17.00
CA LYS A 283 -10.37 10.98 -16.92
C LYS A 283 -11.53 11.77 -17.55
N SER A 284 -11.62 13.07 -17.27
CA SER A 284 -12.68 13.95 -17.79
C SER A 284 -12.57 14.19 -19.31
N LEU A 285 -11.39 14.06 -19.90
CA LEU A 285 -11.21 14.02 -21.35
C LEU A 285 -11.71 12.68 -21.92
N LEU A 286 -11.28 11.55 -21.36
CA LEU A 286 -11.75 10.22 -21.79
C LEU A 286 -13.28 10.06 -21.69
N VAL A 287 -13.90 10.55 -20.62
CA VAL A 287 -15.36 10.49 -20.43
C VAL A 287 -16.13 11.29 -21.51
N LYS A 288 -15.53 12.28 -22.18
CA LYS A 288 -16.16 12.97 -23.32
C LYS A 288 -16.23 12.11 -24.59
N HIS A 289 -15.40 11.07 -24.67
CA HIS A 289 -15.34 10.10 -25.77
C HIS A 289 -15.92 8.73 -25.37
N GLU A 290 -16.61 8.65 -24.23
CA GLU A 290 -17.13 7.40 -23.69
C GLU A 290 -18.26 6.80 -24.53
N HIS A 291 -18.18 5.49 -24.77
CA HIS A 291 -19.24 4.72 -25.37
C HIS A 291 -20.36 4.42 -24.35
N ALA A 292 -21.56 4.96 -24.61
CA ALA A 292 -22.82 4.57 -23.99
C ALA A 292 -22.87 4.58 -22.44
N GLY A 293 -22.04 5.36 -21.75
CA GLY A 293 -22.00 5.39 -20.28
C GLY A 293 -21.27 4.19 -19.63
N THR A 294 -20.52 3.42 -20.43
CA THR A 294 -19.96 2.12 -20.01
C THR A 294 -18.61 2.19 -19.33
N GLY A 295 -18.04 3.38 -19.08
CA GLY A 295 -16.66 3.51 -18.59
C GLY A 295 -15.59 3.08 -19.61
N ARG A 296 -15.95 2.96 -20.89
CA ARG A 296 -15.05 2.58 -22.00
C ARG A 296 -15.06 3.63 -23.10
N VAL A 297 -13.91 3.86 -23.75
CA VAL A 297 -13.78 4.64 -24.99
C VAL A 297 -13.47 3.68 -26.13
N LEU A 298 -14.18 3.72 -27.26
CA LEU A 298 -13.83 2.84 -28.39
C LEU A 298 -12.45 3.23 -28.92
N LEU A 299 -11.63 2.27 -29.31
CA LEU A 299 -10.24 2.53 -29.73
C LEU A 299 -10.17 3.47 -30.95
N LYS A 300 -11.20 3.45 -31.81
CA LYS A 300 -11.35 4.42 -32.91
C LYS A 300 -11.54 5.86 -32.42
N ASP A 301 -12.27 6.06 -31.31
CA ASP A 301 -12.52 7.38 -30.74
C ASP A 301 -11.32 7.86 -29.91
N PHE A 302 -10.59 6.93 -29.28
CA PHE A 302 -9.30 7.16 -28.61
C PHE A 302 -8.22 7.63 -29.59
N TYR A 303 -7.98 6.88 -30.67
CA TYR A 303 -7.04 7.30 -31.73
C TYR A 303 -7.55 8.52 -32.52
N GLY A 304 -8.85 8.64 -32.74
CA GLY A 304 -9.46 9.84 -33.34
C GLY A 304 -9.20 11.11 -32.51
N ALA A 305 -9.22 11.00 -31.18
CA ALA A 305 -8.85 12.07 -30.27
C ALA A 305 -7.34 12.42 -30.37
N ALA A 306 -6.47 11.43 -30.45
CA ALA A 306 -5.02 11.64 -30.61
C ALA A 306 -4.67 12.34 -31.93
N LEU A 307 -5.23 11.88 -33.06
CA LEU A 307 -5.10 12.54 -34.36
C LEU A 307 -5.74 13.95 -34.37
N GLY A 308 -6.75 14.17 -33.53
CA GLY A 308 -7.38 15.48 -33.28
C GLY A 308 -6.57 16.42 -32.38
N GLY A 309 -5.41 16.01 -31.87
CA GLY A 309 -4.50 16.83 -31.07
C GLY A 309 -4.39 16.45 -29.58
N LEU A 310 -5.16 15.48 -29.09
CA LEU A 310 -5.02 14.92 -27.74
C LEU A 310 -3.96 13.81 -27.73
N TRP A 311 -2.73 14.21 -28.07
CA TRP A 311 -1.56 13.34 -28.33
C TRP A 311 -1.27 12.31 -27.23
N GLN A 312 -1.70 12.56 -25.99
CA GLN A 312 -1.55 11.63 -24.88
C GLN A 312 -2.29 10.30 -25.07
N PHE A 313 -3.34 10.25 -25.91
CA PHE A 313 -4.12 9.04 -26.19
C PHE A 313 -3.55 8.22 -27.35
N SER A 314 -2.24 8.00 -27.34
CA SER A 314 -1.50 7.41 -28.48
C SER A 314 -0.92 6.03 -28.22
N GLU A 315 -1.15 5.41 -27.06
CA GLU A 315 -0.60 4.08 -26.77
C GLU A 315 -1.02 3.00 -27.78
N SER A 316 -0.07 2.14 -28.13
CA SER A 316 -0.26 1.04 -29.07
C SER A 316 -1.18 -0.04 -28.49
N ILE A 317 -1.85 -0.80 -29.37
CA ILE A 317 -2.78 -1.88 -28.99
C ILE A 317 -2.09 -2.89 -28.07
N ASP A 318 -0.84 -3.23 -28.38
CA ASP A 318 -0.09 -4.24 -27.62
C ASP A 318 0.30 -3.73 -26.23
N TYR A 319 0.67 -2.46 -26.09
CA TYR A 319 0.95 -1.86 -24.79
C TYR A 319 -0.33 -1.61 -23.96
N LEU A 320 -1.43 -1.15 -24.58
CA LEU A 320 -2.75 -1.07 -23.94
C LEU A 320 -3.25 -2.44 -23.43
N ARG A 321 -2.94 -3.52 -24.13
CA ARG A 321 -3.22 -4.89 -23.69
C ARG A 321 -2.37 -5.29 -22.49
N GLU A 322 -1.06 -5.04 -22.54
CA GLU A 322 -0.12 -5.37 -21.46
C GLU A 322 -0.48 -4.65 -20.14
N LEU A 323 -0.87 -3.37 -20.24
CA LEU A 323 -1.38 -2.57 -19.12
C LEU A 323 -2.74 -3.03 -18.59
N GLY A 324 -3.43 -3.93 -19.28
CA GLY A 324 -4.81 -4.32 -18.96
C GLY A 324 -5.84 -3.22 -19.19
N ALA A 325 -5.51 -2.22 -20.00
CA ALA A 325 -6.40 -1.12 -20.37
C ALA A 325 -7.34 -1.48 -21.53
N LEU A 326 -6.96 -2.44 -22.38
CA LEU A 326 -7.73 -2.86 -23.56
C LEU A 326 -8.87 -3.83 -23.22
N ASP A 327 -10.05 -3.56 -23.74
CA ASP A 327 -11.21 -4.46 -23.82
C ASP A 327 -11.25 -5.10 -25.21
N GLU A 328 -11.07 -6.41 -25.25
CA GLU A 328 -11.11 -7.25 -26.46
C GLU A 328 -12.36 -8.13 -26.53
N SER A 329 -13.39 -7.85 -25.71
CA SER A 329 -14.63 -8.65 -25.66
C SER A 329 -15.50 -8.55 -26.93
N ASP A 330 -15.42 -7.43 -27.66
CA ASP A 330 -15.85 -7.31 -29.06
C ASP A 330 -14.61 -7.10 -29.96
N PRO A 331 -14.08 -8.17 -30.60
CA PRO A 331 -12.94 -8.05 -31.53
C PRO A 331 -13.18 -7.14 -32.74
N SER A 332 -14.44 -6.77 -33.04
CA SER A 332 -14.78 -5.83 -34.11
C SER A 332 -14.73 -4.37 -33.66
N ASN A 333 -14.81 -4.12 -32.36
CA ASN A 333 -14.87 -2.80 -31.74
C ASN A 333 -14.08 -2.80 -30.43
N LEU A 334 -12.75 -2.89 -30.53
CA LEU A 334 -11.87 -2.77 -29.35
C LEU A 334 -12.16 -1.47 -28.60
N ALA A 335 -12.05 -1.50 -27.28
CA ALA A 335 -12.26 -0.33 -26.43
C ALA A 335 -11.18 -0.24 -25.35
N VAL A 336 -11.06 0.94 -24.73
CA VAL A 336 -10.16 1.22 -23.62
C VAL A 336 -11.00 1.42 -22.37
N PHE A 337 -10.80 0.60 -21.34
CA PHE A 337 -11.37 0.80 -20.01
C PHE A 337 -10.77 2.06 -19.38
N ILE A 338 -11.58 3.11 -19.22
CA ILE A 338 -11.16 4.39 -18.63
C ILE A 338 -10.47 4.20 -17.27
N PRO A 339 -11.05 3.48 -16.28
CA PRO A 339 -10.39 3.32 -14.98
C PRO A 339 -9.12 2.45 -15.03
N ASN A 340 -8.98 1.52 -15.98
CA ASN A 340 -7.74 0.74 -16.10
C ASN A 340 -6.64 1.59 -16.73
N TYR A 341 -6.96 2.37 -17.77
CA TYR A 341 -6.01 3.27 -18.41
C TYR A 341 -5.52 4.36 -17.45
N VAL A 342 -6.43 5.06 -16.77
CA VAL A 342 -6.08 6.14 -15.83
C VAL A 342 -5.21 5.63 -14.68
N ASN A 343 -5.47 4.43 -14.16
CA ASN A 343 -4.67 3.82 -13.08
C ASN A 343 -3.49 2.97 -13.57
N SER A 344 -3.12 3.06 -14.86
CA SER A 344 -2.01 2.28 -15.45
C SER A 344 -0.66 2.99 -15.31
N HIS A 345 0.43 2.24 -15.55
CA HIS A 345 1.80 2.76 -15.52
C HIS A 345 2.09 3.88 -16.53
N SER A 346 1.30 4.05 -17.62
CA SER A 346 1.38 5.24 -18.48
C SER A 346 1.13 6.55 -17.72
N ASN A 347 0.33 6.50 -16.65
CA ASN A 347 -0.11 7.66 -15.87
C ASN A 347 0.54 7.70 -14.47
N CYS A 348 1.66 6.99 -14.30
CA CYS A 348 2.54 7.12 -13.15
C CYS A 348 3.69 8.09 -13.46
N VAL A 349 4.01 8.95 -12.50
CA VAL A 349 5.13 9.90 -12.51
C VAL A 349 6.04 9.66 -11.30
N ALA A 350 7.23 10.26 -11.32
CA ALA A 350 8.17 10.23 -10.20
C ALA A 350 8.47 8.83 -9.64
N SER A 351 8.75 7.87 -10.55
CA SER A 351 9.18 6.53 -10.16
C SER A 351 10.59 6.55 -9.59
N SER A 352 10.82 5.81 -8.50
CA SER A 352 12.13 5.57 -7.90
C SER A 352 12.39 4.06 -7.76
N SER A 353 13.43 3.66 -7.04
CA SER A 353 13.63 2.25 -6.62
C SER A 353 12.65 1.81 -5.51
N ILE A 354 11.92 2.73 -4.88
CA ILE A 354 11.02 2.42 -3.75
C ILE A 354 9.55 2.49 -4.17
N TYR A 355 9.16 3.48 -4.98
CA TYR A 355 7.75 3.73 -5.31
C TYR A 355 7.57 4.42 -6.66
N SER A 356 6.33 4.47 -7.14
CA SER A 356 5.87 5.39 -8.20
C SER A 356 4.68 6.19 -7.68
N VAL A 357 4.52 7.44 -8.09
CA VAL A 357 3.28 8.20 -7.83
C VAL A 357 2.34 8.00 -9.02
N CYS A 358 1.16 7.45 -8.79
CA CYS A 358 0.20 7.13 -9.84
C CYS A 358 -1.16 7.76 -9.52
N CYS A 359 -2.04 7.83 -10.52
CA CYS A 359 -3.41 8.29 -10.31
C CYS A 359 -4.13 7.52 -9.18
N ILE A 360 -4.96 8.21 -8.40
CA ILE A 360 -5.68 7.58 -7.29
C ILE A 360 -6.86 6.79 -7.84
N ASN A 361 -6.84 5.48 -7.63
CA ASN A 361 -7.96 4.61 -7.96
C ASN A 361 -9.21 5.00 -7.13
N GLU A 362 -10.17 5.70 -7.74
CA GLU A 362 -11.41 6.15 -7.09
C GLU A 362 -12.24 5.01 -6.49
N CYS A 363 -12.10 3.77 -7.00
CA CYS A 363 -12.73 2.58 -6.43
C CYS A 363 -12.30 2.31 -4.98
N GLU A 364 -11.10 2.73 -4.58
CA GLU A 364 -10.57 2.52 -3.24
C GLU A 364 -11.41 3.19 -2.17
N ALA A 365 -11.96 4.38 -2.45
CA ALA A 365 -12.87 5.07 -1.54
C ALA A 365 -14.23 4.35 -1.44
N LEU A 366 -14.70 3.73 -2.53
CA LEU A 366 -15.95 2.97 -2.57
C LEU A 366 -15.82 1.65 -1.79
N LEU A 367 -14.73 0.91 -2.03
CA LEU A 367 -14.40 -0.31 -1.30
C LEU A 367 -14.15 -0.01 0.19
N GLY A 368 -13.39 1.04 0.51
CA GLY A 368 -13.17 1.51 1.89
C GLY A 368 -14.46 1.82 2.65
N HIS A 369 -15.48 2.37 1.96
CA HIS A 369 -16.80 2.58 2.56
C HIS A 369 -17.51 1.25 2.87
N LEU A 370 -17.45 0.28 1.95
CA LEU A 370 -18.02 -1.05 2.13
C LEU A 370 -17.32 -1.80 3.28
N GLU A 371 -15.99 -1.80 3.32
CA GLU A 371 -15.18 -2.38 4.40
C GLU A 371 -15.57 -1.80 5.77
N ALA A 372 -15.69 -0.48 5.89
CA ALA A 372 -16.07 0.19 7.13
C ALA A 372 -17.53 -0.07 7.55
N LYS A 373 -18.44 -0.37 6.59
CA LYS A 373 -19.87 -0.64 6.86
C LYS A 373 -20.16 -2.12 7.14
N VAL A 374 -19.39 -3.03 6.54
CA VAL A 374 -19.53 -4.48 6.71
C VAL A 374 -18.69 -4.96 7.90
N ALA A 375 -17.48 -4.43 8.06
CA ALA A 375 -16.51 -4.79 9.11
C ALA A 375 -16.25 -6.31 9.25
N ALA A 376 -16.31 -7.03 8.12
CA ALA A 376 -16.15 -8.48 8.03
C ALA A 376 -15.66 -8.91 6.63
N PRO A 377 -15.09 -10.13 6.47
CA PRO A 377 -14.60 -10.66 5.18
C PRO A 377 -15.64 -10.84 4.07
N GLU A 378 -16.90 -10.97 4.45
CA GLU A 378 -18.00 -11.26 3.54
C GLU A 378 -19.31 -10.68 4.06
N ALA A 379 -20.27 -10.46 3.17
CA ALA A 379 -21.61 -10.00 3.50
C ALA A 379 -22.68 -10.67 2.64
N MET A 380 -23.90 -10.75 3.17
CA MET A 380 -25.07 -11.17 2.39
C MET A 380 -25.32 -10.16 1.24
N PRO A 381 -25.73 -10.61 0.03
CA PRO A 381 -26.00 -9.73 -1.11
C PRO A 381 -26.89 -8.54 -0.76
N GLU A 382 -27.96 -8.75 -0.01
CA GLU A 382 -28.93 -7.72 0.37
C GLU A 382 -28.26 -6.58 1.14
N LYS A 383 -27.26 -6.89 1.98
CA LYS A 383 -26.55 -5.88 2.77
C LYS A 383 -25.62 -5.02 1.91
N ILE A 384 -24.97 -5.63 0.92
CA ILE A 384 -24.14 -4.90 -0.05
C ILE A 384 -25.02 -4.02 -0.93
N LEU A 385 -26.16 -4.54 -1.43
CA LEU A 385 -27.11 -3.78 -2.23
C LEU A 385 -27.67 -2.57 -1.44
N GLU A 386 -28.01 -2.74 -0.16
CA GLU A 386 -28.44 -1.65 0.73
C GLU A 386 -27.39 -0.53 0.82
N ILE A 387 -26.11 -0.88 1.01
CA ILE A 387 -25.01 0.09 1.11
C ILE A 387 -24.77 0.79 -0.24
N VAL A 388 -24.70 0.02 -1.33
CA VAL A 388 -24.34 0.53 -2.68
C VAL A 388 -25.48 1.35 -3.31
N ALA A 389 -26.74 1.08 -2.94
CA ALA A 389 -27.88 1.91 -3.34
C ALA A 389 -27.78 3.35 -2.83
N VAL A 390 -27.10 3.59 -1.69
CA VAL A 390 -26.96 4.92 -1.07
C VAL A 390 -25.52 5.50 -1.14
N LEU A 391 -24.60 4.82 -1.80
CA LEU A 391 -23.19 5.21 -1.92
C LEU A 391 -22.93 5.98 -3.24
N PRO A 392 -22.74 7.32 -3.19
CA PRO A 392 -22.43 8.11 -4.39
C PRO A 392 -20.97 7.95 -4.83
N SER A 393 -20.70 8.28 -6.09
CA SER A 393 -19.35 8.50 -6.63
C SER A 393 -19.29 9.83 -7.39
N ALA A 394 -18.16 10.15 -8.03
CA ALA A 394 -18.04 11.31 -8.91
C ALA A 394 -19.02 11.24 -10.11
N SER A 395 -19.35 10.03 -10.58
CA SER A 395 -20.27 9.82 -11.72
C SER A 395 -21.65 9.28 -11.33
N ILE A 396 -21.77 8.59 -10.19
CA ILE A 396 -23.01 7.97 -9.71
C ILE A 396 -23.68 8.84 -8.65
N ARG A 397 -24.91 9.28 -8.94
CA ARG A 397 -25.80 9.91 -7.96
C ARG A 397 -26.46 8.85 -7.09
N ALA A 398 -26.58 9.13 -5.79
CA ALA A 398 -27.28 8.30 -4.82
C ALA A 398 -28.33 9.14 -4.05
N PRO A 399 -29.43 8.55 -3.55
CA PRO A 399 -29.78 7.13 -3.67
C PRO A 399 -30.17 6.72 -5.10
N ARG A 400 -29.95 5.45 -5.44
CA ARG A 400 -30.29 4.83 -6.73
C ARG A 400 -30.92 3.46 -6.52
N GLU A 401 -31.76 3.05 -7.46
CA GLU A 401 -32.16 1.64 -7.59
C GLU A 401 -31.08 0.89 -8.40
N LEU A 402 -30.70 -0.29 -7.94
CA LEU A 402 -29.76 -1.17 -8.64
C LEU A 402 -30.54 -2.07 -9.60
N SER A 403 -30.00 -2.30 -10.80
CA SER A 403 -30.69 -3.10 -11.82
C SER A 403 -30.78 -4.58 -11.42
N GLY A 404 -31.81 -5.27 -11.92
CA GLY A 404 -31.98 -6.72 -11.73
C GLY A 404 -30.69 -7.51 -12.04
N PRO A 405 -30.05 -7.31 -13.21
CA PRO A 405 -28.78 -7.97 -13.53
C PRO A 405 -27.66 -7.73 -12.52
N LEU A 406 -27.54 -6.54 -11.92
CA LEU A 406 -26.56 -6.30 -10.85
C LEU A 406 -26.90 -7.10 -9.59
N ALA A 407 -28.17 -7.15 -9.18
CA ALA A 407 -28.58 -7.96 -8.03
C ALA A 407 -28.38 -9.47 -8.29
N ASP A 408 -28.74 -9.95 -9.48
CA ASP A 408 -28.60 -11.34 -9.90
C ASP A 408 -27.13 -11.78 -9.92
N ARG A 409 -26.22 -10.97 -10.50
CA ARG A 409 -24.77 -11.22 -10.47
C ARG A 409 -24.23 -11.32 -9.04
N LEU A 410 -24.66 -10.44 -8.14
CA LEU A 410 -24.21 -10.50 -6.75
C LEU A 410 -24.72 -11.76 -6.03
N GLY A 411 -25.95 -12.19 -6.35
CA GLY A 411 -26.52 -13.46 -5.89
C GLY A 411 -25.82 -14.69 -6.49
N GLU A 412 -25.29 -14.62 -7.71
CA GLU A 412 -24.43 -15.65 -8.30
C GLU A 412 -23.12 -15.79 -7.52
N VAL A 413 -22.40 -14.68 -7.28
CA VAL A 413 -21.15 -14.69 -6.49
C VAL A 413 -21.40 -15.27 -5.10
N ALA A 414 -22.47 -14.85 -4.41
CA ALA A 414 -22.80 -15.41 -3.11
C ALA A 414 -23.08 -16.92 -3.14
N ARG A 415 -23.70 -17.43 -4.20
CA ARG A 415 -24.01 -18.86 -4.36
C ARG A 415 -22.75 -19.72 -4.46
N GLU A 416 -21.71 -19.22 -5.12
CA GLU A 416 -20.41 -19.88 -5.23
C GLU A 416 -19.64 -19.90 -3.89
N HIS A 417 -19.86 -18.89 -3.05
CA HIS A 417 -19.21 -18.72 -1.74
C HIS A 417 -20.07 -19.09 -0.53
N GLY A 418 -21.09 -19.93 -0.72
CA GLY A 418 -21.86 -20.52 0.39
C GLY A 418 -22.95 -19.62 1.01
N GLY A 419 -23.35 -18.56 0.31
CA GLY A 419 -24.45 -17.66 0.67
C GLY A 419 -24.04 -16.21 0.93
N ALA A 420 -22.74 -15.92 1.02
CA ALA A 420 -22.19 -14.58 1.25
C ALA A 420 -21.17 -14.21 0.17
N VAL A 421 -20.97 -12.91 -0.05
CA VAL A 421 -20.03 -12.36 -1.04
C VAL A 421 -18.73 -11.94 -0.35
N PRO A 422 -17.57 -12.52 -0.71
CA PRO A 422 -16.27 -12.07 -0.21
C PRO A 422 -15.93 -10.67 -0.73
N LEU A 423 -15.61 -9.72 0.16
CA LEU A 423 -15.29 -8.34 -0.23
C LEU A 423 -13.94 -8.18 -0.96
N HIS A 424 -13.05 -9.17 -0.83
CA HIS A 424 -11.71 -9.17 -1.42
C HIS A 424 -11.55 -10.33 -2.40
N GLY A 425 -12.57 -10.51 -3.24
CA GLY A 425 -12.60 -11.43 -4.38
C GLY A 425 -12.69 -10.69 -5.72
N ARG A 426 -12.15 -11.31 -6.77
CA ARG A 426 -12.14 -10.77 -8.14
C ARG A 426 -13.55 -10.64 -8.72
N LEU A 427 -14.46 -11.56 -8.41
CA LEU A 427 -15.86 -11.43 -8.85
C LEU A 427 -16.58 -10.25 -8.19
N PHE A 428 -16.29 -9.95 -6.92
CA PHE A 428 -16.86 -8.76 -6.26
C PHE A 428 -16.27 -7.47 -6.82
N ALA A 429 -14.97 -7.42 -7.10
CA ALA A 429 -14.37 -6.28 -7.81
C ALA A 429 -14.95 -6.10 -9.23
N GLN A 430 -15.28 -7.19 -9.92
CA GLN A 430 -15.91 -7.11 -11.25
C GLN A 430 -17.36 -6.61 -11.14
N TRP A 431 -18.07 -7.03 -10.10
CA TRP A 431 -19.37 -6.46 -9.77
C TRP A 431 -19.29 -4.96 -9.44
N LEU A 432 -18.26 -4.50 -8.70
CA LEU A 432 -18.01 -3.09 -8.46
C LEU A 432 -17.69 -2.32 -9.75
N HIS A 433 -16.92 -2.90 -10.68
CA HIS A 433 -16.72 -2.34 -12.02
C HIS A 433 -18.06 -2.15 -12.76
N HIS A 434 -18.95 -3.15 -12.74
CA HIS A 434 -20.29 -3.01 -13.35
C HIS A 434 -21.19 -2.00 -12.60
N ALA A 435 -21.03 -1.86 -11.28
CA ALA A 435 -21.81 -0.92 -10.47
C ALA A 435 -21.30 0.53 -10.51
N TYR A 436 -20.03 0.75 -10.84
CA TYR A 436 -19.31 2.04 -10.90
C TYR A 436 -18.28 2.07 -12.06
N PRO A 437 -18.72 1.99 -13.33
CA PRO A 437 -17.84 1.70 -14.46
C PRO A 437 -16.80 2.77 -14.78
N ARG A 438 -17.00 4.01 -14.32
CA ARG A 438 -16.04 5.11 -14.48
C ARG A 438 -15.05 5.24 -13.32
N GLU A 439 -15.27 4.56 -12.20
CA GLU A 439 -14.40 4.63 -11.01
C GLU A 439 -13.65 3.33 -10.73
N CYS A 440 -14.28 2.18 -10.97
CA CYS A 440 -13.72 0.88 -10.62
C CYS A 440 -13.06 0.19 -11.81
N PRO A 441 -11.75 -0.17 -11.74
CA PRO A 441 -11.07 -0.93 -12.79
C PRO A 441 -11.71 -2.30 -13.03
N TYR A 442 -11.70 -2.77 -14.28
CA TYR A 442 -12.01 -4.15 -14.61
C TYR A 442 -10.92 -5.08 -14.08
N PRO A 443 -11.23 -6.05 -13.19
CA PRO A 443 -10.22 -6.90 -12.57
C PRO A 443 -9.92 -8.11 -13.46
N HIS A 444 -8.79 -8.03 -14.17
CA HIS A 444 -8.26 -9.14 -14.96
C HIS A 444 -7.86 -10.34 -14.08
N ILE A 445 -7.94 -11.52 -14.68
CA ILE A 445 -7.49 -12.80 -14.09
C ILE A 445 -5.96 -12.84 -14.10
N THR A 446 -5.33 -13.51 -13.11
CA THR A 446 -3.87 -13.69 -13.05
C THR A 446 -3.28 -14.14 -14.39
N GLY A 447 -2.23 -13.46 -14.85
CA GLY A 447 -1.50 -13.83 -16.08
C GLY A 447 -2.20 -13.45 -17.40
N LYS A 448 -3.35 -12.74 -17.34
CA LYS A 448 -3.92 -12.07 -18.52
C LYS A 448 -3.15 -10.81 -18.94
N ILE A 449 -2.53 -10.15 -17.96
CA ILE A 449 -1.87 -8.85 -18.08
C ILE A 449 -0.54 -8.89 -17.32
N ASN A 450 0.39 -8.05 -17.72
CA ASN A 450 1.68 -7.89 -17.07
C ASN A 450 2.11 -6.40 -17.12
N PRO A 451 1.42 -5.50 -16.40
CA PRO A 451 1.64 -4.06 -16.54
C PRO A 451 3.09 -3.67 -16.26
N MET A 452 3.74 -3.08 -17.26
CA MET A 452 5.10 -2.55 -17.20
C MET A 452 5.08 -1.03 -17.35
N THR A 453 6.12 -0.35 -16.89
CA THR A 453 6.37 1.04 -17.29
C THR A 453 6.77 1.11 -18.77
N ALA A 454 6.68 2.31 -19.35
CA ALA A 454 7.03 2.54 -20.75
C ALA A 454 8.46 2.10 -21.09
N ASP A 455 9.42 2.41 -20.22
CA ASP A 455 10.84 2.08 -20.42
C ASP A 455 11.09 0.57 -20.28
N GLU A 456 10.46 -0.11 -19.32
CA GLU A 456 10.54 -1.57 -19.17
C GLU A 456 9.93 -2.30 -20.38
N TRP A 457 8.77 -1.84 -20.86
CA TRP A 457 8.12 -2.40 -22.04
C TRP A 457 8.97 -2.22 -23.30
N MET A 458 9.52 -1.03 -23.54
CA MET A 458 10.39 -0.77 -24.71
C MET A 458 11.67 -1.62 -24.65
N GLN A 459 12.26 -1.82 -23.46
CA GLN A 459 13.44 -2.67 -23.28
C GLN A 459 13.14 -4.16 -23.46
N ALA A 460 11.99 -4.65 -22.97
CA ALA A 460 11.62 -6.06 -23.02
C ALA A 460 11.07 -6.49 -24.40
N SER A 461 10.24 -5.65 -25.03
CA SER A 461 9.57 -5.96 -26.30
C SER A 461 10.33 -5.48 -27.54
N GLY A 462 11.13 -4.40 -27.42
CA GLY A 462 11.70 -3.68 -28.56
C GLY A 462 10.66 -2.89 -29.38
N LEU A 463 9.42 -2.79 -28.92
CA LEU A 463 8.31 -2.09 -29.59
C LEU A 463 8.07 -0.70 -28.98
N SER A 464 7.50 0.20 -29.78
CA SER A 464 7.06 1.52 -29.31
C SER A 464 5.85 1.41 -28.39
N VAL A 465 5.84 2.20 -27.30
CA VAL A 465 4.65 2.39 -26.48
C VAL A 465 3.54 3.12 -27.22
N SER A 466 3.87 4.03 -28.14
CA SER A 466 2.89 4.76 -28.95
C SER A 466 2.68 4.11 -30.32
N ALA A 467 1.45 4.05 -30.78
CA ALA A 467 1.08 3.76 -32.16
C ALA A 467 1.62 4.85 -33.11
N THR A 468 1.99 4.47 -34.33
CA THR A 468 2.31 5.46 -35.36
C THR A 468 1.04 6.16 -35.84
N LYS A 469 1.20 7.35 -36.44
CA LYS A 469 0.07 8.06 -37.05
C LYS A 469 -0.61 7.19 -38.12
N GLU A 470 0.20 6.52 -38.92
CA GLU A 470 -0.21 5.65 -40.02
C GLU A 470 -0.95 4.40 -39.53
N ASP A 471 -0.60 3.87 -38.36
CA ASP A 471 -1.33 2.74 -37.75
C ASP A 471 -2.65 3.18 -37.13
N MET A 472 -2.71 4.38 -36.52
CA MET A 472 -3.95 4.98 -36.02
C MET A 472 -4.93 5.28 -37.17
N GLU A 473 -4.46 5.89 -38.26
CA GLU A 473 -5.27 6.15 -39.47
C GLU A 473 -5.76 4.84 -40.11
N ARG A 474 -4.88 3.82 -40.23
CA ARG A 474 -5.28 2.49 -40.75
C ARG A 474 -6.32 1.80 -39.87
N TYR A 475 -6.24 1.95 -38.54
CA TYR A 475 -7.25 1.41 -37.63
C TYR A 475 -8.61 2.11 -37.80
N LEU A 476 -8.61 3.43 -37.98
CA LEU A 476 -9.82 4.23 -38.27
C LEU A 476 -10.47 3.85 -39.61
N GLU A 477 -9.67 3.62 -40.66
CA GLU A 477 -10.16 3.15 -41.97
C GLU A 477 -10.75 1.73 -41.92
N ALA A 478 -10.17 0.86 -41.08
CA ALA A 478 -10.63 -0.52 -40.88
C ALA A 478 -11.76 -0.66 -39.84
N ALA A 479 -12.14 0.42 -39.14
CA ALA A 479 -13.07 0.39 -38.04
C ALA A 479 -14.47 -0.10 -38.48
N SER A 480 -15.04 -1.04 -37.74
CA SER A 480 -16.33 -1.64 -38.07
C SER A 480 -17.48 -0.62 -38.05
N SER A 481 -18.40 -0.78 -39.01
CA SER A 481 -19.71 -0.10 -39.01
C SER A 481 -20.76 -0.83 -38.17
N ALA A 482 -20.44 -2.00 -37.62
CA ALA A 482 -21.30 -2.72 -36.70
C ALA A 482 -21.52 -1.92 -35.41
N THR A 483 -22.72 -1.99 -34.85
CA THR A 483 -23.03 -1.37 -33.55
C THR A 483 -22.19 -2.04 -32.45
N PRO A 484 -21.34 -1.30 -31.72
CA PRO A 484 -20.53 -1.87 -30.64
C PRO A 484 -21.42 -2.39 -29.49
N ALA A 485 -20.94 -3.42 -28.79
CA ALA A 485 -21.63 -3.96 -27.63
C ALA A 485 -21.62 -2.97 -26.45
N ALA A 486 -22.79 -2.54 -26.00
CA ALA A 486 -22.93 -1.67 -24.83
C ALA A 486 -22.69 -2.44 -23.50
N ASP A 487 -22.92 -3.75 -23.48
CA ASP A 487 -22.75 -4.56 -22.26
C ASP A 487 -21.27 -4.65 -21.86
N LEU A 488 -21.02 -4.63 -20.55
CA LEU A 488 -19.69 -4.84 -19.97
C LEU A 488 -19.34 -6.33 -19.92
N PRO A 489 -18.07 -6.72 -20.18
CA PRO A 489 -17.67 -8.11 -20.11
C PRO A 489 -17.80 -8.67 -18.69
N TRP A 490 -18.17 -9.95 -18.62
CA TRP A 490 -18.25 -10.71 -17.37
C TRP A 490 -17.51 -12.04 -17.52
N SER A 491 -16.74 -12.40 -16.50
CA SER A 491 -15.97 -13.65 -16.40
C SER A 491 -16.16 -14.27 -15.02
N SER A 492 -16.40 -15.58 -14.96
CA SER A 492 -16.83 -16.30 -13.74
C SER A 492 -15.67 -16.87 -12.91
N GLU A 493 -14.41 -16.71 -13.34
CA GLU A 493 -13.25 -17.33 -12.70
C GLU A 493 -12.83 -16.58 -11.44
N GLU A 494 -13.18 -17.07 -10.25
CA GLU A 494 -12.88 -16.38 -8.99
C GLU A 494 -11.39 -16.42 -8.57
N GLU A 495 -10.91 -15.30 -8.01
CA GLU A 495 -9.62 -15.20 -7.32
C GLU A 495 -9.78 -14.44 -6.01
N LEU A 496 -9.40 -15.06 -4.89
CA LEU A 496 -9.47 -14.45 -3.56
C LEU A 496 -8.07 -14.02 -3.08
N VAL A 497 -7.92 -12.77 -2.66
CA VAL A 497 -6.68 -12.23 -2.07
C VAL A 497 -6.20 -13.13 -0.92
N ALA A 498 -7.10 -13.44 0.01
CA ALA A 498 -6.90 -14.46 1.04
C ALA A 498 -8.09 -15.40 1.13
N LYS A 499 -7.83 -16.67 1.44
CA LYS A 499 -8.90 -17.63 1.75
C LYS A 499 -9.29 -17.48 3.21
N GLN A 500 -10.57 -17.62 3.55
CA GLN A 500 -10.93 -17.79 4.94
C GLN A 500 -10.31 -19.07 5.51
N SER A 501 -9.57 -18.95 6.62
CA SER A 501 -9.25 -20.13 7.42
C SER A 501 -10.52 -20.57 8.13
N LYS A 502 -11.06 -21.76 7.77
CA LYS A 502 -12.16 -22.34 8.55
C LYS A 502 -11.63 -22.59 9.97
N PRO A 503 -12.25 -22.04 11.03
CA PRO A 503 -11.76 -22.27 12.39
C PRO A 503 -11.79 -23.77 12.66
N ALA A 504 -10.62 -24.35 12.96
CA ALA A 504 -10.48 -25.79 13.17
C ALA A 504 -11.34 -26.21 14.37
N GLY A 505 -12.52 -26.77 14.11
CA GLY A 505 -13.57 -27.03 15.12
C GLY A 505 -13.11 -27.92 16.28
N PHE A 506 -12.01 -28.65 16.10
CA PHE A 506 -11.37 -29.44 17.15
C PHE A 506 -10.64 -28.60 18.21
N GLY A 507 -10.02 -27.48 17.82
CA GLY A 507 -9.22 -26.63 18.72
C GLY A 507 -10.06 -25.94 19.78
N THR A 508 -11.25 -25.45 19.42
CA THR A 508 -12.17 -24.76 20.33
C THR A 508 -12.77 -25.71 21.38
N LEU A 509 -13.05 -26.96 20.99
CA LEU A 509 -13.48 -28.02 21.90
C LEU A 509 -12.36 -28.44 22.84
N LEU A 510 -11.14 -28.62 22.34
CA LEU A 510 -9.98 -28.96 23.18
C LEU A 510 -9.63 -27.82 24.16
N ARG A 511 -9.66 -26.55 23.73
CA ARG A 511 -9.50 -25.40 24.64
C ARG A 511 -10.59 -25.36 25.70
N ARG A 512 -11.87 -25.54 25.35
CA ARG A 512 -12.98 -25.59 26.34
C ARG A 512 -12.83 -26.76 27.32
N ALA A 513 -12.41 -27.93 26.85
CA ALA A 513 -12.12 -29.08 27.70
C ALA A 513 -10.94 -28.80 28.65
N LEU A 514 -9.84 -28.21 28.15
CA LEU A 514 -8.70 -27.81 28.97
C LEU A 514 -9.06 -26.75 30.01
N PHE A 515 -9.85 -25.73 29.66
CA PHE A 515 -10.35 -24.74 30.63
C PHE A 515 -11.26 -25.38 31.70
N LEU A 516 -12.10 -26.35 31.34
CA LEU A 516 -12.88 -27.14 32.31
C LEU A 516 -11.99 -27.97 33.23
N VAL A 517 -10.97 -28.65 32.69
CA VAL A 517 -10.00 -29.44 33.48
C VAL A 517 -9.18 -28.55 34.42
N PHE A 518 -8.71 -27.39 33.97
CA PHE A 518 -8.03 -26.41 34.82
C PHE A 518 -8.97 -25.82 35.88
N GLY A 519 -10.22 -25.52 35.56
CA GLY A 519 -11.24 -25.07 36.51
C GLY A 519 -11.53 -26.12 37.60
N ILE A 520 -11.63 -27.39 37.22
CA ILE A 520 -11.82 -28.52 38.15
C ILE A 520 -10.57 -28.71 39.02
N ALA A 521 -9.35 -28.63 38.44
CA ALA A 521 -8.10 -28.73 39.19
C ALA A 521 -7.91 -27.58 40.20
N ALA A 522 -8.29 -26.35 39.82
CA ALA A 522 -8.31 -25.20 40.72
C ALA A 522 -9.35 -25.37 41.84
N ALA A 523 -10.57 -25.81 41.52
CA ALA A 523 -11.59 -26.08 42.54
C ALA A 523 -11.15 -27.19 43.51
N TYR A 524 -10.48 -28.23 43.02
CA TYR A 524 -9.98 -29.33 43.84
C TYR A 524 -8.82 -28.90 44.75
N SER A 525 -7.89 -28.06 44.27
CA SER A 525 -6.77 -27.56 45.08
C SER A 525 -7.23 -26.58 46.16
N PHE A 526 -8.14 -25.65 45.84
CA PHE A 526 -8.77 -24.77 46.83
C PHE A 526 -9.61 -25.55 47.85
N GLY A 527 -10.39 -26.55 47.40
CA GLY A 527 -11.17 -27.43 48.28
C GLY A 527 -10.28 -28.22 49.25
N ASN A 528 -9.15 -28.74 48.79
CA ASN A 528 -8.22 -29.49 49.62
C ASN A 528 -7.46 -28.59 50.61
N GLN A 529 -7.09 -27.36 50.23
CA GLN A 529 -6.56 -26.37 51.18
C GLN A 529 -7.58 -25.98 52.25
N ALA A 530 -8.85 -25.73 51.87
CA ALA A 530 -9.92 -25.43 52.82
C ALA A 530 -10.19 -26.59 53.79
N TRP A 531 -10.13 -27.83 53.30
CA TRP A 531 -10.29 -29.03 54.14
C TRP A 531 -9.13 -29.21 55.12
N GLN A 532 -7.88 -29.02 54.69
CA GLN A 532 -6.71 -29.06 55.59
C GLN A 532 -6.70 -27.92 56.63
N ALA A 533 -7.22 -26.75 56.28
CA ALA A 533 -7.43 -25.66 57.25
C ALA A 533 -8.51 -26.02 58.28
N GLY A 534 -9.64 -26.59 57.85
CA GLY A 534 -10.72 -27.04 58.73
C GLY A 534 -10.30 -28.15 59.71
N CYS A 535 -9.49 -29.12 59.26
CA CYS A 535 -9.00 -30.21 60.11
C CYS A 535 -7.97 -29.79 61.17
N LYS A 536 -7.36 -28.60 61.07
CA LYS A 536 -6.44 -28.07 62.10
C LYS A 536 -7.14 -27.39 63.28
N VAL A 537 -8.45 -27.17 63.22
CA VAL A 537 -9.23 -26.50 64.30
C VAL A 537 -10.21 -27.49 64.94
N LYS A 538 -9.68 -28.56 65.56
CA LYS A 538 -10.39 -29.37 66.58
C LYS A 538 -9.46 -30.36 67.30
N SER A 539 -8.87 -29.93 68.41
CA SER A 539 -8.69 -30.76 69.63
C SER A 539 -8.42 -29.85 70.85
N PRO A 540 -9.09 -30.07 71.99
CA PRO A 540 -8.97 -29.23 73.19
C PRO A 540 -7.97 -29.79 74.21
N LEU A 541 -7.71 -29.03 75.30
CA LEU A 541 -7.38 -29.40 76.70
C LEU A 541 -6.66 -28.19 77.33
N LEU A 542 -7.32 -27.34 78.15
CA LEU A 542 -7.62 -27.47 79.59
C LEU A 542 -6.42 -27.20 80.55
N PRO A 543 -6.66 -26.66 81.76
CA PRO A 543 -5.69 -25.79 82.46
C PRO A 543 -4.90 -26.47 83.58
N TYR A 544 -3.87 -25.78 84.07
CA TYR A 544 -3.35 -25.97 85.43
C TYR A 544 -3.14 -24.62 86.12
N ALA A 545 -3.45 -24.55 87.41
CA ALA A 545 -3.49 -23.31 88.18
C ALA A 545 -2.73 -23.43 89.51
N SER A 546 -2.30 -22.28 90.06
CA SER A 546 -1.82 -22.12 91.45
C SER A 546 -0.41 -22.76 91.70
N LYS A 547 0.47 -22.40 92.66
CA LYS A 547 0.49 -21.64 93.94
C LYS A 547 1.98 -21.27 94.27
N GLN A 548 2.37 -20.38 95.21
CA GLN A 548 1.76 -19.24 95.92
C GLN A 548 2.90 -18.41 96.62
N HIS A 549 2.78 -17.07 96.69
CA HIS A 549 3.48 -16.16 97.63
C HIS A 549 5.01 -15.88 97.54
N ALA A 550 5.35 -14.72 98.11
CA ALA A 550 6.67 -14.08 98.13
C ALA A 550 7.47 -14.37 99.41
N CYS A 551 8.80 -14.28 99.28
CA CYS A 551 9.66 -13.43 100.09
C CYS A 551 10.69 -12.78 99.15
#